data_AF-A0A3S3RPG8-F1
#
_entry.id   AF-A0A3S3RPG8-F1
#
_cell.length_a   1.000
_cell.length_b   1.000
_cell.length_c   1.000
_cell.angle_alpha   90.00
_cell.angle_beta   90.00
_cell.angle_gamma   90.00
#
_symmetry.space_group_name_H-M   'P 1'
#
loop_
_entity.id
_entity.type
_entity.pdbx_description
1 polymer ?
#
loop_
_entity_poly.entity_id
_entity_poly.type
_entity_poly.pdbx_seq_one_letter_code
_entity_poly.pdbx_strand_id
1 'polypeptide(L)'
;MFKNGNLFLPPPRDGSDLKELFKRLAAAGAGRPLSKDGFPAGPWTPELLAEAISQIDSNRIGVDLRTVQLWFQDNDKGISAANIHWLARVFGCGDPMATNEWQMELSAAQSRLAAKRREQKSAAS
;
A
#
# COMPACT_ATOMS: atom_id res chain seq x y z
N MET A 1 -2.44 13.30 -10.55
CA MET A 1 -3.89 13.41 -10.86
C MET A 1 -4.64 13.18 -9.55
N PHE A 2 -5.83 13.76 -9.35
CA PHE A 2 -6.57 13.59 -8.10
C PHE A 2 -7.85 12.78 -8.33
N LYS A 3 -8.19 11.88 -7.41
CA LYS A 3 -9.47 11.17 -7.36
C LYS A 3 -10.06 11.32 -5.96
N ASN A 4 -11.35 11.67 -5.87
CA ASN A 4 -12.05 11.87 -4.58
C ASN A 4 -11.30 12.80 -3.59
N GLY A 5 -10.60 13.83 -4.09
CA GLY A 5 -9.81 14.76 -3.26
C GLY A 5 -8.44 14.24 -2.80
N ASN A 6 -8.07 13.02 -3.21
CA ASN A 6 -6.82 12.36 -2.83
C ASN A 6 -5.85 12.23 -4.02
N LEU A 7 -4.55 12.18 -3.72
CA LEU A 7 -3.50 12.02 -4.72
C LEU A 7 -3.56 10.62 -5.35
N PHE A 8 -4.01 10.55 -6.60
CA PHE A 8 -4.08 9.28 -7.33
C PHE A 8 -2.83 9.06 -8.19
N LEU A 9 -2.23 7.89 -8.01
CA LEU A 9 -1.21 7.34 -8.89
C LEU A 9 -1.74 6.02 -9.48
N PRO A 10 -1.67 5.83 -10.81
CA PRO A 10 -2.05 4.56 -11.41
C PRO A 10 -1.04 3.46 -11.04
N PRO A 11 -1.46 2.19 -10.96
CA PRO A 11 -0.54 1.08 -10.76
C PRO A 11 0.52 1.06 -11.87
N PRO A 12 1.82 1.02 -11.53
CA PRO A 12 2.87 1.16 -12.53
C PRO A 12 3.02 -0.07 -13.43
N ARG A 13 2.58 -1.26 -12.97
CA ARG A 13 2.70 -2.55 -13.68
C ARG A 13 4.12 -2.81 -14.20
N ASP A 14 5.12 -2.37 -13.43
CA ASP A 14 6.54 -2.37 -13.79
C ASP A 14 7.26 -3.66 -13.38
N GLY A 15 6.56 -4.59 -12.73
CA GLY A 15 7.13 -5.85 -12.29
C GLY A 15 7.83 -5.77 -10.93
N SER A 16 7.83 -4.62 -10.26
CA SER A 16 8.40 -4.48 -8.92
C SER A 16 7.77 -5.45 -7.92
N ASP A 17 8.56 -5.85 -6.92
CA ASP A 17 8.05 -6.61 -5.80
C ASP A 17 7.26 -5.72 -4.82
N LEU A 18 6.54 -6.34 -3.89
CA LEU A 18 5.65 -5.63 -2.97
C LEU A 18 6.37 -4.56 -2.15
N LYS A 19 7.65 -4.79 -1.79
CA LYS A 19 8.40 -3.86 -0.94
C LYS A 19 8.83 -2.63 -1.70
N GLU A 20 9.31 -2.80 -2.92
CA GLU A 20 9.65 -1.69 -3.82
C GLU A 20 8.42 -0.86 -4.15
N LEU A 21 7.33 -1.53 -4.54
CA LEU A 21 6.07 -0.88 -4.89
C LEU A 21 5.50 -0.08 -3.70
N PHE A 22 5.46 -0.70 -2.52
CA PHE A 22 4.95 -0.04 -1.32
C PHE A 22 5.80 1.17 -0.93
N LYS A 23 7.13 1.06 -0.90
CA LYS A 23 8.04 2.16 -0.57
C LYS A 23 7.82 3.37 -1.50
N ARG A 24 7.68 3.12 -2.80
CA ARG A 24 7.41 4.16 -3.80
C ARG A 24 6.08 4.88 -3.54
N LEU A 25 5.01 4.14 -3.27
CA LEU A 25 3.68 4.72 -3.00
C LEU A 25 3.63 5.48 -1.68
N ALA A 26 4.26 4.92 -0.65
CA ALA A 26 4.40 5.56 0.64
C ALA A 26 5.16 6.89 0.52
N ALA A 27 6.31 6.89 -0.15
CA ALA A 27 7.12 8.10 -0.37
C ALA A 27 6.38 9.16 -1.20
N ALA A 28 5.61 8.73 -2.20
CA ALA A 28 4.82 9.65 -3.03
C ALA A 28 3.54 10.16 -2.35
N GLY A 29 3.11 9.55 -1.24
CA GLY A 29 1.85 9.91 -0.56
C GLY A 29 0.60 9.51 -1.36
N ALA A 30 0.66 8.41 -2.12
CA ALA A 30 -0.47 7.95 -2.91
C ALA A 30 -1.71 7.69 -2.04
N GLY A 31 -2.88 8.19 -2.42
CA GLY A 31 -4.11 8.07 -1.64
C GLY A 31 -4.27 9.09 -0.52
N ARG A 32 -3.29 9.97 -0.27
CA ARG A 32 -3.42 11.02 0.75
C ARG A 32 -4.31 12.16 0.27
N PRO A 33 -5.12 12.75 1.16
CA PRO A 33 -5.83 13.98 0.85
C PRO A 33 -4.85 15.14 0.65
N LEU A 34 -5.28 16.13 -0.12
CA LEU A 34 -4.58 17.42 -0.16
C LEU A 34 -4.66 18.12 1.19
N SER A 35 -3.57 18.78 1.60
CA SER A 35 -3.62 19.71 2.72
C SER A 35 -4.57 20.87 2.39
N LYS A 36 -5.04 21.60 3.42
CA LYS A 36 -5.90 22.78 3.26
C LYS A 36 -5.29 23.86 2.36
N ASP A 37 -3.96 23.88 2.28
CA ASP A 37 -3.18 24.80 1.45
C ASP A 37 -3.02 24.32 0.00
N GLY A 38 -3.65 23.21 -0.39
CA GLY A 38 -3.57 22.63 -1.74
C GLY A 38 -2.28 21.86 -2.05
N PHE A 39 -1.37 21.75 -1.08
CA PHE A 39 -0.15 20.97 -1.21
C PHE A 39 -0.37 19.47 -0.91
N PRO A 40 0.39 18.56 -1.54
CA PRO A 40 0.40 17.15 -1.15
C PRO A 40 0.73 17.06 0.34
N ALA A 41 -0.04 16.29 1.11
CA ALA A 41 0.13 16.21 2.55
C ALA A 41 1.49 15.60 2.99
N GLY A 42 2.31 15.13 2.04
CA GLY A 42 3.63 14.53 2.23
C GLY A 42 3.62 12.99 2.06
N PRO A 43 4.71 12.30 2.44
CA PRO A 43 4.76 10.85 2.41
C PRO A 43 3.84 10.22 3.48
N TRP A 44 3.48 8.95 3.31
CA TRP A 44 2.86 8.17 4.38
C TRP A 44 3.89 7.86 5.48
N THR A 45 3.51 8.08 6.74
CA THR A 45 4.14 7.44 7.89
C THR A 45 3.32 6.22 8.31
N PRO A 46 3.90 5.28 9.09
CA PRO A 46 3.14 4.14 9.61
C PRO A 46 1.88 4.55 10.38
N GLU A 47 1.98 5.61 11.19
CA GLU A 47 0.89 6.14 12.02
C GLU A 47 -0.25 6.67 11.15
N LEU A 48 0.08 7.53 10.19
CA LEU A 48 -0.91 8.10 9.27
C LEU A 48 -1.62 7.02 8.44
N LEU A 49 -0.87 6.02 7.97
CA LEU A 49 -1.44 4.96 7.14
C LEU A 49 -2.34 4.02 7.96
N ALA A 50 -1.93 3.68 9.20
CA ALA A 50 -2.75 2.90 10.12
C ALA A 50 -4.06 3.63 10.46
N GLU A 51 -3.98 4.93 10.70
CA GLU A 51 -5.15 5.78 10.93
C GLU A 51 -6.08 5.81 9.71
N ALA A 52 -5.55 6.06 8.51
CA ALA A 52 -6.34 6.11 7.28
C ALA A 52 -7.06 4.79 6.99
N ILE A 53 -6.40 3.65 7.24
CA ILE A 53 -7.03 2.32 7.11
C ILE A 53 -8.15 2.15 8.15
N SER A 54 -7.93 2.60 9.38
CA SER A 54 -8.93 2.51 10.45
C SER A 54 -10.17 3.38 10.17
N GLN A 55 -10.02 4.50 9.47
CA GLN A 55 -11.13 5.37 9.08
C GLN A 55 -11.99 4.82 7.93
N ILE A 56 -11.47 3.88 7.12
CA ILE A 56 -12.19 3.34 5.95
C ILE A 56 -13.39 2.46 6.36
N ASP A 57 -13.26 1.73 7.45
CA ASP A 57 -14.28 0.79 7.92
C ASP A 57 -14.45 0.95 9.44
N SER A 58 -15.02 2.08 9.85
CA SER A 58 -15.25 2.48 11.24
C SER A 58 -15.99 1.44 12.10
N ASN A 59 -16.46 0.33 11.50
CA ASN A 59 -17.17 -0.79 12.13
C ASN A 59 -16.41 -2.13 12.10
N ARG A 60 -15.21 -2.23 11.51
CA ARG A 60 -14.37 -3.45 11.54
C ARG A 60 -12.99 -3.16 12.11
N ILE A 61 -12.40 -4.21 12.70
CA ILE A 61 -11.06 -4.20 13.30
C ILE A 61 -10.10 -3.64 12.24
N GLY A 62 -9.65 -2.40 12.44
CA GLY A 62 -8.68 -1.73 11.58
C GLY A 62 -7.34 -2.48 11.57
N VAL A 63 -6.31 -1.87 10.99
CA VAL A 63 -4.97 -2.45 11.04
C VAL A 63 -4.25 -2.00 12.31
N ASP A 64 -3.61 -2.95 12.99
CA ASP A 64 -2.74 -2.64 14.12
C ASP A 64 -1.48 -1.86 13.66
N LEU A 65 -1.09 -0.82 14.39
CA LEU A 65 0.05 0.04 14.05
C LEU A 65 1.35 -0.76 13.91
N ARG A 66 1.58 -1.77 14.77
CA ARG A 66 2.78 -2.59 14.69
C ARG A 66 2.84 -3.37 13.38
N THR A 67 1.68 -3.81 12.89
CA THR A 67 1.57 -4.46 11.58
C THR A 67 1.99 -3.50 10.46
N VAL A 68 1.51 -2.25 10.50
CA VAL A 68 1.88 -1.24 9.49
C VAL A 68 3.37 -0.90 9.56
N GLN A 69 3.93 -0.71 10.76
CA GLN A 69 5.37 -0.48 10.95
C GLN A 69 6.24 -1.57 10.31
N LEU A 70 5.83 -2.84 10.36
CA LEU A 70 6.54 -3.94 9.72
C LEU A 70 6.57 -3.84 8.19
N TRP A 71 5.59 -3.18 7.58
CA TRP A 71 5.54 -2.98 6.12
C TRP A 71 6.62 -2.00 5.66
N PHE A 72 6.86 -0.94 6.43
CA PHE A 72 7.88 0.09 6.17
C PHE A 72 9.32 -0.39 6.42
N GLN A 73 9.50 -1.46 7.20
CA GLN A 73 10.82 -2.05 7.43
C GLN A 73 11.36 -2.76 6.18
N ASP A 74 12.67 -2.67 6.02
CA ASP A 74 13.40 -3.42 5.01
C ASP A 74 13.53 -4.89 5.44
N ASN A 75 12.55 -5.69 5.02
CA ASN A 75 12.43 -7.11 5.33
C ASN A 75 11.66 -7.82 4.20
N ASP A 76 11.66 -9.16 4.22
CA ASP A 76 10.96 -9.98 3.22
C ASP A 76 9.57 -10.44 3.69
N LYS A 77 8.96 -9.71 4.64
CA LYS A 77 7.58 -9.98 5.08
C LYS A 77 6.60 -9.36 4.10
N GLY A 78 5.67 -10.18 3.60
CA GLY A 78 4.54 -9.73 2.82
C GLY A 78 3.43 -9.10 3.67
N ILE A 79 2.31 -8.81 3.02
CA ILE A 79 1.11 -8.18 3.58
C ILE A 79 -0.07 -9.14 3.38
N SER A 80 -0.87 -9.41 4.42
CA SER A 80 -2.01 -10.33 4.28
C SER A 80 -3.01 -9.84 3.22
N ALA A 81 -3.79 -10.76 2.63
CA ALA A 81 -4.79 -10.41 1.62
C ALA A 81 -5.82 -9.38 2.11
N ALA A 82 -6.24 -9.47 3.38
CA ALA A 82 -7.11 -8.48 4.00
C ALA A 82 -6.47 -7.08 4.04
N ASN A 83 -5.19 -7.00 4.38
CA ASN A 83 -4.47 -5.73 4.42
C ASN A 83 -4.14 -5.19 3.03
N ILE A 84 -3.94 -6.06 2.03
CA ILE A 84 -3.84 -5.67 0.62
C ILE A 84 -5.13 -4.99 0.15
N HIS A 85 -6.29 -5.52 0.52
CA HIS A 85 -7.58 -4.90 0.20
C HIS A 85 -7.67 -3.47 0.80
N TRP A 86 -7.26 -3.28 2.05
CA TRP A 86 -7.25 -1.96 2.66
C TRP A 86 -6.30 -0.98 1.98
N LEU A 87 -5.07 -1.42 1.68
CA LEU A 87 -4.10 -0.61 0.94
C LEU A 87 -4.61 -0.25 -0.46
N ALA A 88 -5.25 -1.19 -1.15
CA ALA A 88 -5.82 -0.95 -2.45
C ALA A 88 -6.90 0.14 -2.40
N ARG A 89 -7.72 0.16 -1.34
CA ARG A 89 -8.74 1.18 -1.14
C ARG A 89 -8.15 2.56 -0.84
N VAL A 90 -7.08 2.62 -0.04
CA VAL A 90 -6.32 3.85 0.21
C VAL A 90 -5.71 4.39 -1.09
N PHE A 91 -4.90 3.58 -1.78
CA PHE A 91 -4.19 3.99 -3.00
C PHE A 91 -5.14 4.23 -4.19
N GLY A 92 -6.25 3.51 -4.23
CA GLY A 92 -7.37 3.73 -5.14
C GLY A 92 -8.21 4.96 -4.80
N CYS A 93 -7.88 5.71 -3.74
CA CYS A 93 -8.61 6.91 -3.32
C CYS A 93 -10.10 6.66 -3.04
N GLY A 94 -10.47 5.44 -2.62
CA GLY A 94 -11.86 5.03 -2.44
C GLY A 94 -12.67 4.84 -3.73
N ASP A 95 -12.10 5.07 -4.92
CA ASP A 95 -12.74 4.78 -6.20
C ASP A 95 -12.78 3.26 -6.44
N PRO A 96 -13.95 2.64 -6.70
CA PRO A 96 -14.05 1.18 -6.82
C PRO A 96 -13.19 0.60 -7.95
N MET A 97 -13.11 1.29 -9.08
CA MET A 97 -12.36 0.83 -10.24
C MET A 97 -10.85 0.90 -9.97
N ALA A 98 -10.36 2.04 -9.49
CA ALA A 98 -8.95 2.18 -9.09
C ALA A 98 -8.56 1.24 -7.94
N THR A 99 -9.48 0.98 -7.00
CA THR A 99 -9.26 0.03 -5.90
C THR A 99 -9.06 -1.38 -6.46
N ASN A 100 -9.88 -1.82 -7.41
CA ASN A 100 -9.70 -3.13 -8.05
C ASN A 100 -8.37 -3.24 -8.79
N GLU A 101 -7.97 -2.20 -9.53
CA GLU A 101 -6.67 -2.16 -10.21
C GLU A 101 -5.50 -2.26 -9.23
N TRP A 102 -5.57 -1.51 -8.12
CA TRP A 102 -4.56 -1.56 -7.07
C TRP A 102 -4.54 -2.92 -6.36
N GLN A 103 -5.69 -3.53 -6.11
CA GLN A 103 -5.78 -4.85 -5.48
C GLN A 103 -5.10 -5.92 -6.36
N MET A 104 -5.30 -5.87 -7.67
CA MET A 104 -4.62 -6.76 -8.62
C MET A 104 -3.10 -6.57 -8.60
N GLU A 105 -2.62 -5.32 -8.70
CA GLU A 105 -1.16 -5.06 -8.73
C GLU A 105 -0.49 -5.42 -7.39
N LEU A 106 -1.07 -5.06 -6.25
CA LEU A 106 -0.52 -5.41 -4.94
C LEU A 106 -0.46 -6.93 -4.72
N SER A 107 -1.47 -7.67 -5.19
CA SER A 107 -1.49 -9.14 -5.12
C SER A 107 -0.43 -9.77 -6.03
N ALA A 108 -0.22 -9.21 -7.22
CA ALA A 108 0.84 -9.63 -8.14
C ALA A 108 2.23 -9.35 -7.54
N ALA A 109 2.47 -8.14 -7.03
CA ALA A 109 3.72 -7.74 -6.39
C ALA A 109 4.03 -8.60 -5.13
N GLN A 110 3.00 -9.00 -4.38
CA GLN A 110 3.15 -9.97 -3.28
C GLN A 110 3.61 -11.34 -3.78
N SER A 111 3.01 -11.83 -4.88
CA SER A 111 3.41 -13.10 -5.48
C SER A 111 4.88 -13.07 -5.92
N ARG A 112 5.34 -11.95 -6.49
CA ARG A 112 6.75 -11.73 -6.86
C ARG A 112 7.67 -11.75 -5.63
N LEU A 113 7.32 -11.05 -4.55
CA LEU A 113 8.10 -11.09 -3.29
C LEU A 113 8.18 -12.52 -2.72
N ALA A 114 7.08 -13.27 -2.76
CA ALA A 114 7.05 -14.64 -2.29
C ALA A 114 7.92 -15.58 -3.12
N ALA A 115 7.96 -15.40 -4.45
CA ALA A 115 8.84 -16.13 -5.35
C ALA A 115 10.32 -15.83 -5.08
N LYS A 116 10.69 -14.55 -5.03
CA LYS A 116 12.05 -14.07 -4.71
C LYS A 116 12.57 -14.68 -3.39
N ARG A 117 11.72 -14.71 -2.36
CA ARG A 117 12.07 -15.32 -1.06
C ARG A 117 12.29 -16.83 -1.14
N ARG A 118 11.57 -17.55 -2.01
CA ARG A 118 11.77 -18.99 -2.21
C ARG A 118 13.10 -19.26 -2.90
N GLU A 119 13.41 -18.51 -3.95
CA GLU A 119 14.66 -18.62 -4.70
C GLU A 119 15.88 -18.38 -3.82
N GLN A 120 15.85 -17.35 -2.97
CA GLN A 120 16.94 -17.06 -2.03
C GLN A 120 17.16 -18.20 -1.02
N LYS A 121 16.10 -18.85 -0.54
CA LYS A 121 16.22 -20.00 0.37
C LYS A 121 16.80 -21.22 -0.33
N SER A 122 16.38 -21.47 -1.58
CA SER A 122 16.93 -22.55 -2.40
C SER A 122 18.40 -22.34 -2.76
N ALA A 123 18.84 -21.09 -2.97
CA ALA A 123 20.23 -20.76 -3.27
C ALA A 123 21.16 -20.79 -2.04
N ALA A 124 20.60 -20.71 -0.82
CA ALA A 124 21.33 -20.78 0.43
C ALA A 124 21.43 -22.21 1.01
N SER A 125 20.86 -23.21 0.32
CA SER A 125 20.92 -24.64 0.66
C SER A 125 21.94 -25.35 -0.20
#